data_AF-R5FF26-F1
#
_entry.id   AF-R5FF26-F1
#
_cell.length_a   1.000
_cell.length_b   1.000
_cell.length_c   1.000
_cell.angle_alpha   90.00
_cell.angle_beta   90.00
_cell.angle_gamma   90.00
#
_symmetry.space_group_name_H-M   'P 1'
#
loop_
_entity.id
_entity.type
_entity.pdbx_description
1 polymer ?
#
loop_
_entity_poly.entity_id
_entity_poly.type
_entity_poly.pdbx_seq_one_letter_code
_entity_poly.pdbx_strand_id
1 'polypeptide(L)' 'MIHTVPNPTMTPEEIKAFRENFARCVSKNITPEQKAEVRQRLARMKGVYDNIIRNSGGKNAILEY' A
#
# COMPACT_ATOMS: atom_id res chain seq x y z
N MET A 1 0.10 -17.67 22.95
CA MET A 1 -1.16 -17.61 22.17
C MET A 1 -0.92 -16.65 21.01
N ILE A 2 -1.14 -17.07 19.76
CA ILE A 2 -1.06 -16.16 18.62
C ILE A 2 -2.39 -15.41 18.59
N HIS A 3 -2.36 -14.09 18.77
CA HIS A 3 -3.55 -13.25 18.59
C HIS A 3 -3.97 -13.33 17.12
N THR A 4 -5.01 -14.10 16.82
CA THR A 4 -5.62 -14.13 15.49
C THR A 4 -6.36 -12.83 15.28
N VAL A 5 -5.74 -11.89 14.56
CA VAL A 5 -6.43 -10.73 14.03
C VAL A 5 -7.48 -11.26 13.05
N PRO A 6 -8.79 -11.05 13.31
CA PRO A 6 -9.82 -11.53 12.40
C PRO A 6 -9.61 -10.86 11.05
N ASN A 7 -9.80 -11.63 9.98
CA ASN A 7 -9.71 -11.08 8.64
C ASN A 7 -10.75 -9.94 8.54
N PRO A 8 -10.37 -8.76 8.02
CA PRO A 8 -11.28 -7.62 7.95
C PRO A 8 -12.52 -8.02 7.14
N THR A 9 -13.70 -7.60 7.62
CA THR A 9 -14.96 -7.85 6.93
C THR A 9 -14.94 -7.09 5.61
N MET A 10 -14.89 -7.81 4.48
CA MET A 10 -14.92 -7.22 3.15
C MET A 10 -16.28 -7.44 2.50
N THR A 11 -16.76 -6.42 1.82
CA THR A 11 -17.93 -6.52 0.93
C THR A 11 -17.63 -7.39 -0.29
N PRO A 12 -18.64 -7.96 -0.97
CA PRO A 12 -18.42 -8.71 -2.21
C PRO A 12 -17.67 -7.91 -3.29
N GLU A 13 -17.89 -6.61 -3.35
CA GLU A 13 -17.22 -5.69 -4.28
C GLU A 13 -15.73 -5.54 -3.96
N GLU A 14 -15.38 -5.38 -2.68
CA GLU A 14 -13.99 -5.31 -2.23
C GLU A 14 -13.26 -6.63 -2.46
N ILE A 15 -13.93 -7.77 -2.24
CA ILE A 15 -13.37 -9.09 -2.54
C ILE A 15 -13.08 -9.24 -4.04
N LYS A 16 -13.99 -8.77 -4.89
CA LYS A 16 -13.80 -8.78 -6.35
C LYS A 16 -12.60 -7.92 -6.75
N ALA A 17 -12.54 -6.69 -6.27
CA ALA A 17 -11.43 -5.77 -6.54
C ALA A 17 -10.08 -6.33 -6.06
N PHE A 18 -10.06 -6.98 -4.88
CA PHE A 18 -8.87 -7.66 -4.37
C PHE A 18 -8.41 -8.79 -5.31
N ARG A 19 -9.32 -9.68 -5.74
CA ARG A 19 -8.99 -10.81 -6.61
C ARG A 19 -8.47 -10.35 -7.98
N GLU A 20 -9.10 -9.34 -8.57
CA GLU A 20 -8.66 -8.76 -9.84
C GLU A 20 -7.27 -8.14 -9.72
N ASN A 21 -7.02 -7.39 -8.64
CA ASN A 21 -5.70 -6.84 -8.36
C ASN A 21 -4.65 -7.92 -8.14
N PHE A 22 -4.99 -8.97 -7.40
CA PHE A 22 -4.09 -10.10 -7.13
C PHE A 22 -3.72 -10.83 -8.43
N ALA A 23 -4.71 -11.17 -9.26
CA ALA A 23 -4.49 -11.80 -10.56
C ALA A 23 -3.62 -10.93 -11.48
N ARG A 24 -3.84 -9.61 -11.50
CA ARG A 24 -3.01 -8.65 -12.24
C ARG A 24 -1.56 -8.63 -11.76
N CYS A 25 -1.33 -8.64 -10.44
CA CYS A 25 0.02 -8.67 -9.87
C CYS A 25 0.76 -9.98 -10.19
N VAL A 26 0.09 -11.12 -10.06
CA VAL A 26 0.68 -12.45 -10.31
C VAL A 26 0.99 -12.64 -11.80
N SER A 27 0.09 -12.21 -12.68
CA SER A 27 0.28 -12.35 -14.13
C SER A 27 1.35 -11.45 -14.72
N LYS A 28 1.86 -10.45 -13.96
CA LYS A 28 2.80 -9.41 -14.43
C LYS A 28 2.29 -8.61 -15.65
N ASN A 29 1.02 -8.76 -16.02
CA ASN A 29 0.36 -7.98 -17.06
C ASN A 29 -0.04 -6.62 -16.51
N ILE A 30 0.96 -5.77 -16.32
CA ILE A 30 0.78 -4.37 -15.91
C ILE A 30 1.04 -3.50 -17.14
N THR A 31 0.04 -2.72 -17.54
CA THR A 31 0.21 -1.77 -18.65
C THR A 31 1.17 -0.65 -18.26
N PRO A 32 1.83 0.02 -19.22
CA PRO A 32 2.68 1.18 -18.93
C PRO A 32 1.97 2.29 -18.15
N GLU A 33 0.68 2.50 -18.43
CA GLU A 33 -0.20 3.48 -17.76
C GLU A 33 -0.42 3.11 -16.29
N GLN A 34 -0.79 1.85 -16.01
CA GLN A 34 -0.96 1.36 -14.64
C GLN A 34 0.36 1.44 -13.85
N LYS A 35 1.50 1.18 -14.51
CA LYS A 35 2.82 1.36 -13.89
C LYS A 35 3.09 2.84 -13.59
N ALA A 36 2.65 3.77 -14.43
CA ALA A 36 2.76 5.20 -14.18
C ALA A 36 1.90 5.64 -12.98
N GLU A 37 0.67 5.15 -12.88
CA GLU A 37 -0.22 5.40 -11.74
C GLU A 37 0.39 4.90 -10.42
N VAL A 38 0.93 3.66 -10.41
CA VAL A 38 1.61 3.11 -9.24
C VAL A 38 2.84 3.95 -8.86
N ARG A 39 3.64 4.38 -9.83
CA ARG A 39 4.79 5.27 -9.56
C ARG A 39 4.37 6.62 -8.97
N GLN A 40 3.29 7.22 -9.46
CA GLN A 40 2.77 8.47 -8.90
C GLN A 40 2.30 8.29 -7.46
N ARG A 41 1.57 7.19 -7.16
CA ARG A 41 1.14 6.87 -5.79
C ARG A 41 2.33 6.67 -4.85
N LEU A 42 3.34 5.92 -5.29
CA LEU A 42 4.56 5.71 -4.52
C LEU A 42 5.33 7.01 -4.27
N ALA A 43 5.45 7.88 -5.27
CA ALA A 43 6.09 9.18 -5.11
C ALA A 43 5.36 10.06 -4.10
N ARG A 44 4.02 10.07 -4.14
CA ARG A 44 3.20 10.77 -3.15
C ARG A 44 3.41 10.22 -1.74
N MET A 45 3.38 8.90 -1.57
CA MET A 45 3.64 8.25 -0.28
C MET A 45 5.03 8.58 0.26
N LYS A 46 6.05 8.54 -0.60
CA LYS A 46 7.42 8.91 -0.22
C LYS A 46 7.50 10.37 0.25
N GLY A 47 6.86 11.30 -0.46
CA GLY A 47 6.83 12.71 -0.05
C GLY A 47 6.18 12.92 1.31
N VAL A 48 5.08 12.21 1.60
CA VAL A 48 4.44 12.24 2.92
C VAL A 48 5.38 11.67 3.99
N TYR A 49 6.01 10.53 3.72
CA TYR A 49 6.95 9.89 4.64
C TYR A 49 8.17 10.77 4.94
N ASP A 50 8.78 11.38 3.92
CA ASP A 50 9.91 12.30 4.06
C ASP A 50 9.52 13.52 4.92
N ASN A 51 8.30 14.05 4.75
CA ASN A 51 7.77 15.13 5.58
C ASN A 51 7.58 14.71 7.05
N ILE A 52 7.08 13.49 7.29
CA ILE A 52 6.93 12.95 8.64
C ILE A 52 8.30 12.84 9.31
N ILE A 53 9.28 12.20 8.66
CA ILE A 53 10.65 12.08 9.19
C ILE A 53 11.25 13.44 9.51
N ARG A 54 11.14 14.41 8.60
CA ARG A 54 11.69 15.75 8.80
C ARG A 54 11.07 16.44 10.02
N ASN A 55 9.75 16.30 10.19
CA ASN A 55 9.02 16.89 11.31
C ASN A 55 9.26 16.14 12.63
N SER A 56 9.76 14.91 12.58
CA SER A 56 10.09 14.08 13.74
C SER A 56 11.59 14.09 14.09
N GLY A 57 12.32 15.13 13.68
CA GLY A 57 13.75 15.28 13.99
C GLY A 57 14.66 14.23 13.34
N GLY A 58 14.23 13.65 12.21
CA GLY A 58 14.95 12.59 11.52
C GLY A 58 14.61 11.17 11.98
N LYS A 59 13.76 11.01 12.99
CA LYS A 59 13.28 9.70 13.48
C LYS A 59 12.04 9.25 12.73
N ASN A 60 11.86 7.95 12.60
CA ASN A 60 10.65 7.42 11.97
C ASN A 60 9.51 7.35 12.99
N ALA A 61 8.63 8.35 13.00
CA ALA A 61 7.51 8.42 13.93
C ALA A 61 6.49 7.27 13.81
N ILE A 62 6.52 6.49 12.73
CA ILE A 62 5.64 5.32 12.55
C ILE A 62 6.27 4.06 13.14
N LEU A 63 7.61 3.96 13.12
CA LEU A 63 8.35 2.78 13.58
C LEU A 63 9.05 2.98 14.94
N GLU A 64 8.96 4.16 15.54
CA GLU A 64 9.55 4.54 16.84
C GLU A 64 11.04 4.17 17.02
N TYR A 65 11.82 4.12 15.93
CA TYR A 65 13.29 4.07 15.96
C TYR A 65 13.89 5.42 15.54
#